data_AF-A0A5C1AP13-F1
#
_entry.id   AF-A0A5C1AP13-F1
#
_cell.length_a   1.000
_cell.length_b   1.000
_cell.length_c   1.000
_cell.angle_alpha   90.00
_cell.angle_beta   90.00
_cell.angle_gamma   90.00
#
_symmetry.space_group_name_H-M   'P 1'
#
loop_
_entity.id
_entity.type
_entity.pdbx_description
1 polymer ?
#
loop_
_entity_poly.entity_id
_entity_poly.type
_entity_poly.pdbx_seq_one_letter_code
_entity_poly.pdbx_strand_id
1 'polypeptide(L)'
;MTAWMKGLTTGFLLMVALPASAADLRWSVYDKKTDKKLLDLGGKNVDNSEGKKILYFDGKRIENADGVGLFDLDKDTTTGFSVRKPKDPDVRLLWCNGHELCKKVQEGVVFHYDGRNRTIAADAKGPALYTLTCHNGNLDSRLEPWQVVAIGYALQPKLFELDAAAQKAQRDEAAATGKAEDARIANRLKGDFDIITSSTKPFLKGKASVKPVGKYFHMAYDFAGGQKLQGIGLFFPSAAQDGEEIFTALSADGVVGLGVYEIKDGVLDGTWHPTSLLADPKTALGVEKLKGKTGDDLTGQFTITEAKTPGKGEAYTGTLDLQKIERKDGGILPCYAMTWTLGTFKMYGAGVAVEHLGKDTKRKKYLIASVGTGEAIVGQHWHPSSSGVQFDFAAIGKTISGDAAAGYIMLSK
;
A
#
# COMPACT_ATOMS: atom_id res chain seq x y z
N MET A 1 36.41 25.93 68.37
CA MET A 1 35.85 25.91 67.01
C MET A 1 35.33 24.49 66.76
N THR A 2 34.08 24.19 67.12
CA THR A 2 32.90 24.12 66.22
C THR A 2 33.12 23.13 65.06
N ALA A 3 32.57 21.91 65.01
CA ALA A 3 31.18 21.44 65.05
C ALA A 3 30.65 21.05 63.64
N TRP A 4 30.05 19.84 63.55
CA TRP A 4 29.05 19.35 62.57
C TRP A 4 29.59 18.85 61.20
N MET A 5 29.03 17.84 60.52
CA MET A 5 27.72 17.17 60.62
C MET A 5 27.76 15.79 59.93
N LYS A 6 27.00 14.83 60.49
CA LYS A 6 26.58 13.58 59.85
C LYS A 6 25.68 13.87 58.65
N GLY A 7 25.86 13.12 57.56
CA GLY A 7 24.91 13.07 56.43
C GLY A 7 24.54 11.63 56.10
N LEU A 8 23.41 11.16 56.65
CA LEU A 8 22.70 9.98 56.17
C LEU A 8 22.32 10.21 54.69
N THR A 9 22.81 9.37 53.79
CA THR A 9 22.18 9.18 52.47
C THR A 9 21.22 8.01 52.58
N THR A 10 20.03 8.32 53.09
CA THR A 10 18.85 7.47 52.96
C THR A 10 18.47 7.44 51.48
N GLY A 11 19.01 6.47 50.74
CA GLY A 11 18.59 6.17 49.38
C GLY A 11 17.16 5.62 49.39
N PHE A 12 16.18 6.51 49.39
CA PHE A 12 14.82 6.19 48.96
C PHE A 12 14.91 5.76 47.50
N LEU A 13 14.96 4.44 47.27
CA LEU A 13 14.62 3.88 45.97
C LEU A 13 13.11 4.11 45.77
N LEU A 14 12.77 5.29 45.23
CA LEU A 14 11.50 5.49 44.59
C LEU A 14 11.55 4.63 43.32
N MET A 15 11.12 3.37 43.41
CA MET A 15 10.72 2.64 42.21
C MET A 15 9.52 3.37 41.64
N VAL A 16 9.76 4.30 40.73
CA VAL A 16 8.74 4.80 39.83
C VAL A 16 8.34 3.60 38.99
N ALA A 17 7.23 2.94 39.36
CA ALA A 17 6.58 1.99 38.49
C ALA A 17 6.27 2.76 37.20
N LEU A 18 7.03 2.47 36.14
CA LEU A 18 6.71 2.95 34.80
C LEU A 18 5.24 2.58 34.56
N PRO A 19 4.37 3.52 34.17
CA PRO A 19 2.99 3.19 33.86
C PRO A 19 3.02 2.10 32.80
N ALA A 20 2.39 0.97 33.10
CA ALA A 20 2.20 -0.10 32.14
C ALA A 20 1.68 0.53 30.84
N SER A 21 2.27 0.18 29.70
CA SER A 21 1.72 0.66 28.43
C SER A 21 0.24 0.23 28.38
N ALA A 22 -0.66 1.01 27.79
CA ALA A 22 -2.07 0.66 27.79
C ALA A 22 -2.37 -0.73 27.16
N ALA A 23 -1.44 -1.26 26.36
CA ALA A 23 -1.45 -2.63 25.84
C ALA A 23 -1.14 -3.73 26.88
N ASP A 24 -0.59 -3.39 28.05
CA ASP A 24 -0.29 -4.31 29.15
C ASP A 24 -1.38 -4.33 30.23
N LEU A 25 -2.42 -3.49 30.09
CA LEU A 25 -3.53 -3.43 31.02
C LEU A 25 -4.39 -4.70 30.94
N ARG A 26 -4.71 -5.24 32.10
CA ARG A 26 -5.58 -6.39 32.29
C ARG A 26 -6.95 -5.93 32.75
N TRP A 27 -7.96 -6.29 31.97
CA TRP A 27 -9.35 -5.93 32.22
C TRP A 27 -10.21 -7.18 32.37
N SER A 28 -11.12 -7.17 33.33
CA SER A 28 -12.24 -8.13 33.36
C SER A 28 -13.53 -7.39 33.04
N VAL A 29 -14.39 -8.03 32.24
CA VAL A 29 -15.70 -7.51 31.86
C VAL A 29 -16.78 -8.34 32.54
N TYR A 30 -17.71 -7.67 33.19
CA TYR A 30 -18.81 -8.28 33.93
C TYR A 30 -20.15 -7.83 33.37
N ASP A 31 -21.12 -8.72 33.37
CA ASP A 31 -22.51 -8.38 33.10
C ASP A 31 -23.05 -7.49 34.22
N LYS A 32 -23.60 -6.32 33.89
CA LYS A 32 -24.03 -5.34 34.90
C LYS A 32 -25.20 -5.83 35.77
N LYS A 33 -26.03 -6.74 35.25
CA LYS A 33 -27.26 -7.20 35.93
C LYS A 33 -26.98 -8.38 36.86
N THR A 34 -26.08 -9.26 36.47
CA THR A 34 -25.81 -10.53 37.15
C THR A 34 -24.47 -10.55 37.89
N ASP A 35 -23.62 -9.54 37.67
CA ASP A 35 -22.22 -9.48 38.13
C ASP A 35 -21.38 -10.70 37.73
N LYS A 36 -21.86 -11.48 36.75
CA LYS A 36 -21.13 -12.62 36.21
C LYS A 36 -19.98 -12.12 35.35
N LYS A 37 -18.77 -12.61 35.60
CA LYS A 37 -17.62 -12.37 34.72
C LYS A 37 -17.88 -13.00 33.35
N LEU A 38 -17.72 -12.20 32.30
CA LEU A 38 -17.94 -12.62 30.92
C LEU A 38 -16.62 -12.83 30.17
N LEU A 39 -15.68 -11.90 30.32
CA LEU A 39 -14.42 -11.88 29.58
C LEU A 39 -13.26 -11.46 30.48
N ASP A 40 -12.08 -11.95 30.13
CA ASP A 40 -10.80 -11.41 30.59
C ASP A 40 -10.00 -10.93 29.38
N LEU A 41 -9.45 -9.72 29.46
CA LEU A 41 -8.56 -9.15 28.47
C LEU A 41 -7.17 -9.04 29.11
N GLY A 42 -6.21 -9.75 28.54
CA GLY A 42 -4.85 -9.85 29.07
C GLY A 42 -3.82 -9.64 27.99
N GLY A 43 -3.12 -8.50 28.03
CA GLY A 43 -2.20 -8.12 26.96
C GLY A 43 -2.97 -8.00 25.64
N LYS A 44 -2.60 -8.83 24.67
CA LYS A 44 -3.23 -8.94 23.34
C LYS A 44 -4.33 -10.02 23.23
N ASN A 45 -4.61 -10.76 24.30
CA ASN A 45 -5.59 -11.84 24.30
C ASN A 45 -6.95 -11.39 24.85
N VAL A 46 -8.01 -12.00 24.35
CA VAL A 46 -9.33 -12.00 24.99
C VAL A 46 -9.73 -13.44 25.27
N ASP A 47 -9.99 -13.71 26.54
CA ASP A 47 -10.36 -15.01 27.07
C ASP A 47 -11.82 -14.97 27.55
N ASN A 48 -12.52 -16.10 27.43
CA ASN A 48 -13.86 -16.24 28.00
C ASN A 48 -13.82 -16.39 29.54
N SER A 49 -14.98 -16.48 30.17
CA SER A 49 -15.09 -16.66 31.63
C SER A 49 -14.40 -17.91 32.19
N GLU A 50 -14.07 -18.89 31.34
CA GLU A 50 -13.39 -20.15 31.69
C GLU A 50 -11.86 -20.07 31.47
N GLY A 51 -11.34 -18.93 31.00
CA GLY A 51 -9.92 -18.75 30.70
C GLY A 51 -9.48 -19.31 29.35
N LYS A 52 -10.41 -19.66 28.46
CA LYS A 52 -10.11 -20.09 27.10
C LYS A 52 -9.97 -18.86 26.19
N LYS A 53 -8.84 -18.76 25.48
CA LYS A 53 -8.63 -17.75 24.45
C LYS A 53 -9.67 -17.86 23.34
N ILE A 54 -10.37 -16.75 23.08
CA ILE A 54 -11.38 -16.64 22.03
C ILE A 54 -10.98 -15.64 20.94
N LEU A 55 -10.22 -14.58 21.30
CA LEU A 55 -9.70 -13.61 20.33
C LEU A 55 -8.25 -13.25 20.64
N TYR A 56 -7.53 -12.80 19.62
CA TYR A 56 -6.16 -12.29 19.71
C TYR A 56 -5.98 -11.05 18.84
N PHE A 57 -5.21 -10.06 19.33
CA PHE A 57 -4.84 -8.87 18.56
C PHE A 57 -3.36 -8.91 18.17
N ASP A 58 -3.05 -9.02 16.88
CA ASP A 58 -1.65 -9.11 16.42
C ASP A 58 -0.92 -7.74 16.44
N GLY A 59 -1.66 -6.64 16.53
CA GLY A 59 -1.16 -5.27 16.39
C GLY A 59 -1.87 -4.47 15.28
N LYS A 60 -2.54 -5.15 14.36
CA LYS A 60 -3.38 -4.57 13.30
C LYS A 60 -4.74 -5.29 13.16
N ARG A 61 -4.78 -6.58 13.42
CA ARG A 61 -5.94 -7.46 13.21
C ARG A 61 -6.42 -8.10 14.48
N ILE A 62 -7.73 -8.33 14.54
CA ILE A 62 -8.37 -9.22 15.51
C ILE A 62 -8.56 -10.58 14.85
N GLU A 63 -8.05 -11.62 15.48
CA GLU A 63 -8.10 -13.01 15.05
C GLU A 63 -8.95 -13.84 16.02
N ASN A 64 -9.52 -14.95 15.52
CA ASN A 64 -10.16 -15.94 16.38
C ASN A 64 -9.13 -16.87 17.05
N ALA A 65 -9.61 -17.83 17.85
CA ALA A 65 -8.76 -18.80 18.54
C ALA A 65 -7.86 -19.64 17.60
N ASP A 66 -8.29 -19.87 16.37
CA ASP A 66 -7.59 -20.65 15.34
C ASP A 66 -6.60 -19.81 14.51
N GLY A 67 -6.45 -18.51 14.82
CA GLY A 67 -5.59 -17.59 14.08
C GLY A 67 -6.19 -17.07 12.77
N VAL A 68 -7.50 -17.23 12.57
CA VAL A 68 -8.21 -16.68 11.41
C VAL A 68 -8.52 -15.21 11.66
N GLY A 69 -8.01 -14.33 10.80
CA GLY A 69 -8.30 -12.90 10.83
C GLY A 69 -9.78 -12.61 10.63
N LEU A 70 -10.41 -12.01 11.64
CA LEU A 70 -11.81 -11.60 11.63
C LEU A 70 -11.97 -10.16 11.16
N PHE A 71 -11.12 -9.27 11.66
CA PHE A 71 -11.19 -7.84 11.37
C PHE A 71 -9.83 -7.19 11.20
N ASP A 72 -9.71 -6.31 10.21
CA ASP A 72 -8.65 -5.30 10.10
C ASP A 72 -9.10 -4.01 10.80
N LEU A 73 -8.18 -3.43 11.59
CA LEU A 73 -8.35 -2.11 12.21
C LEU A 73 -7.48 -1.10 11.46
N ASP A 74 -8.07 -0.45 10.45
CA ASP A 74 -7.36 0.53 9.61
C ASP A 74 -7.56 1.93 10.16
N LYS A 75 -6.46 2.63 10.42
CA LYS A 75 -6.51 4.02 10.86
C LYS A 75 -7.16 4.88 9.78
N ASP A 76 -8.24 5.56 10.14
CA ASP A 76 -9.11 6.28 9.19
C ASP A 76 -8.87 7.80 9.28
N THR A 77 -8.61 8.29 10.49
CA THR A 77 -8.32 9.70 10.79
C THR A 77 -7.34 9.82 11.97
N THR A 78 -7.05 11.06 12.40
CA THR A 78 -6.33 11.30 13.66
C THR A 78 -7.10 10.85 14.90
N THR A 79 -8.40 10.62 14.79
CA THR A 79 -9.30 10.39 15.93
C THR A 79 -9.91 9.00 16.00
N GLY A 80 -9.61 8.09 15.05
CA GLY A 80 -10.18 6.74 15.08
C GLY A 80 -9.76 5.82 13.94
N PHE A 81 -10.42 4.66 13.89
CA PHE A 81 -10.12 3.55 12.98
C PHE A 81 -11.40 2.90 12.46
N SER A 82 -11.32 2.42 11.22
CA SER A 82 -12.34 1.62 10.56
C SER A 82 -12.17 0.15 10.94
N VAL A 83 -13.28 -0.51 11.26
CA VAL A 83 -13.34 -1.97 11.42
C VAL A 83 -13.85 -2.58 10.12
N ARG A 84 -13.03 -3.41 9.47
CA ARG A 84 -13.31 -4.01 8.15
C ARG A 84 -13.05 -5.50 8.18
N LYS A 85 -13.66 -6.27 7.27
CA LYS A 85 -13.29 -7.68 7.09
C LYS A 85 -12.03 -7.76 6.23
N PRO A 86 -11.05 -8.63 6.54
CA PRO A 86 -9.83 -8.74 5.73
C PRO A 86 -10.08 -9.12 4.27
N LYS A 87 -11.14 -9.88 4.00
CA LYS A 87 -11.52 -10.30 2.65
C LYS A 87 -12.36 -9.27 1.89
N ASP A 88 -12.75 -8.18 2.54
CA ASP A 88 -13.61 -7.15 1.95
C ASP A 88 -13.24 -5.76 2.52
N PRO A 89 -12.08 -5.23 2.13
CA PRO A 89 -11.55 -3.99 2.68
C PRO A 89 -12.37 -2.76 2.29
N ASP A 90 -13.21 -2.83 1.25
CA ASP A 90 -14.02 -1.69 0.81
C ASP A 90 -15.23 -1.47 1.73
N VAL A 91 -15.66 -2.50 2.47
CA VAL A 91 -16.82 -2.44 3.35
C VAL A 91 -16.39 -2.15 4.79
N ARG A 92 -16.78 -0.97 5.30
CA ARG A 92 -16.62 -0.60 6.71
C ARG A 92 -17.81 -1.13 7.50
N LEU A 93 -17.53 -2.03 8.45
CA LEU A 93 -18.54 -2.57 9.36
C LEU A 93 -18.93 -1.55 10.42
N LEU A 94 -17.91 -0.97 11.07
CA LEU A 94 -18.04 0.02 12.14
C LEU A 94 -16.84 0.98 12.11
N TRP A 95 -16.96 2.09 12.82
CA TRP A 95 -15.87 3.01 13.14
C TRP A 95 -15.68 3.10 14.65
N CYS A 96 -14.45 3.30 15.12
CA CYS A 96 -14.16 3.40 16.55
C CYS A 96 -13.12 4.47 16.86
N ASN A 97 -13.29 5.17 17.99
CA ASN A 97 -12.35 6.16 18.53
C ASN A 97 -11.76 5.77 19.90
N GLY A 98 -11.95 4.51 20.33
CA GLY A 98 -11.56 4.04 21.66
C GLY A 98 -12.57 4.37 22.78
N HIS A 99 -13.61 5.13 22.49
CA HIS A 99 -14.74 5.41 23.39
C HIS A 99 -16.07 4.91 22.83
N GLU A 100 -16.23 4.92 21.52
CA GLU A 100 -17.47 4.63 20.84
C GLU A 100 -17.22 3.64 19.70
N LEU A 101 -18.14 2.71 19.49
CA LEU A 101 -18.32 2.02 18.22
C LEU A 101 -19.53 2.63 17.53
N CYS A 102 -19.33 3.06 16.30
CA CYS A 102 -20.31 3.79 15.52
C CYS A 102 -20.57 3.10 14.18
N LYS A 103 -21.80 3.19 13.67
CA LYS A 103 -22.17 2.68 12.33
C LYS A 103 -21.54 3.49 11.21
N LYS A 104 -21.30 4.78 11.44
CA LYS A 104 -20.53 5.67 10.56
C LYS A 104 -19.51 6.45 11.38
N VAL A 105 -18.65 7.22 10.71
CA VAL A 105 -17.68 8.07 11.40
C VAL A 105 -18.44 9.05 12.30
N GLN A 106 -18.26 8.91 13.62
CA GLN A 106 -18.88 9.75 14.65
C GLN A 106 -20.43 9.81 14.63
N GLU A 107 -21.11 8.87 13.97
CA GLU A 107 -22.56 8.85 13.86
C GLU A 107 -23.11 7.42 14.08
N GLY A 108 -24.24 7.33 14.77
CA GLY A 108 -24.93 6.07 15.04
C GLY A 108 -24.14 5.18 16.00
N VAL A 109 -23.87 5.70 17.21
CA VAL A 109 -23.23 4.95 18.29
C VAL A 109 -24.06 3.70 18.60
N VAL A 110 -23.39 2.55 18.66
CA VAL A 110 -23.98 1.25 19.01
C VAL A 110 -23.32 0.61 20.23
N PHE A 111 -22.23 1.22 20.70
CA PHE A 111 -21.48 0.79 21.85
C PHE A 111 -20.71 1.99 22.38
N HIS A 112 -20.88 2.34 23.65
CA HIS A 112 -20.19 3.45 24.28
C HIS A 112 -19.50 2.98 25.56
N TYR A 113 -18.20 3.26 25.66
CA TYR A 113 -17.34 3.02 26.80
C TYR A 113 -17.08 4.33 27.56
N ASP A 114 -17.67 4.43 28.75
CA ASP A 114 -17.37 5.46 29.72
C ASP A 114 -16.16 5.01 30.57
N GLY A 115 -14.98 5.52 30.22
CA GLY A 115 -13.75 5.21 30.93
C GLY A 115 -13.70 5.73 32.37
N ARG A 116 -14.46 6.78 32.70
CA ARG A 116 -14.50 7.34 34.06
C ARG A 116 -15.28 6.42 34.99
N ASN A 117 -16.44 5.94 34.54
CA ASN A 117 -17.28 5.05 35.32
C ASN A 117 -16.95 3.56 35.07
N ARG A 118 -16.04 3.27 34.15
CA ARG A 118 -15.65 1.91 33.71
C ARG A 118 -16.86 1.06 33.36
N THR A 119 -17.74 1.65 32.56
CA THR A 119 -18.96 0.99 32.10
C THR A 119 -19.05 1.04 30.59
N ILE A 120 -19.79 0.07 30.04
CA ILE A 120 -20.18 0.07 28.65
C ILE A 120 -21.70 0.11 28.57
N ALA A 121 -22.24 0.94 27.68
CA ALA A 121 -23.66 1.04 27.36
C ALA A 121 -23.88 0.96 25.84
N ALA A 122 -25.14 0.82 25.41
CA ALA A 122 -25.48 0.85 23.98
C ALA A 122 -25.23 2.23 23.34
N ASP A 123 -25.34 3.30 24.12
CA ASP A 123 -25.05 4.67 23.72
C ASP A 123 -24.63 5.51 24.96
N ALA A 124 -24.34 6.81 24.76
CA ALA A 124 -23.87 7.71 25.81
C ALA A 124 -24.85 7.98 26.96
N LYS A 125 -26.15 7.75 26.76
CA LYS A 125 -27.22 8.03 27.73
C LYS A 125 -27.93 6.76 28.21
N GLY A 126 -27.63 5.63 27.58
CA GLY A 126 -28.24 4.34 27.85
C GLY A 126 -27.79 3.73 29.18
N PRO A 127 -28.57 2.76 29.71
CA PRO A 127 -28.16 2.03 30.90
C PRO A 127 -26.86 1.24 30.62
N ALA A 128 -25.99 1.18 31.63
CA ALA A 128 -24.81 0.33 31.56
C ALA A 128 -25.20 -1.14 31.36
N LEU A 129 -24.63 -1.76 30.33
CA LEU A 129 -24.74 -3.18 30.01
C LEU A 129 -23.64 -3.98 30.69
N TYR A 130 -22.43 -3.41 30.75
CA TYR A 130 -21.26 -4.08 31.32
C TYR A 130 -20.48 -3.17 32.26
N THR A 131 -19.82 -3.77 33.24
CA THR A 131 -18.84 -3.12 34.14
C THR A 131 -17.46 -3.70 33.89
N LEU A 132 -16.44 -2.85 34.06
CA LEU A 132 -15.06 -3.19 33.79
C LEU A 132 -14.20 -2.99 35.03
N THR A 133 -13.36 -3.97 35.33
CA THR A 133 -12.37 -3.91 36.39
C THR A 133 -10.98 -3.96 35.78
N CYS A 134 -10.17 -2.93 36.04
CA CYS A 134 -8.75 -2.92 35.68
C CYS A 134 -7.94 -3.45 36.86
N HIS A 135 -7.09 -4.45 36.62
CA HIS A 135 -6.35 -5.15 37.67
C HIS A 135 -4.95 -4.61 37.94
N ASN A 136 -4.34 -3.97 36.95
CA ASN A 136 -2.95 -3.50 37.00
C ASN A 136 -2.80 -2.07 36.44
N GLY A 137 -3.88 -1.29 36.46
CA GLY A 137 -3.90 0.10 36.02
C GLY A 137 -4.40 1.06 37.11
N ASN A 138 -4.15 2.35 36.91
CA ASN A 138 -4.64 3.42 37.76
C ASN A 138 -6.08 3.83 37.40
N LEU A 139 -6.63 4.81 38.12
CA LEU A 139 -8.00 5.31 37.87
C LEU A 139 -8.17 5.89 36.46
N ASP A 140 -7.11 6.43 35.86
CA ASP A 140 -7.13 7.04 34.51
C ASP A 140 -6.90 6.02 33.38
N SER A 141 -6.71 4.75 33.69
CA SER A 141 -6.48 3.69 32.71
C SER A 141 -7.72 3.53 31.82
N ARG A 142 -7.52 3.58 30.51
CA ARG A 142 -8.57 3.44 29.48
C ARG A 142 -8.36 2.17 28.68
N LEU A 143 -9.45 1.67 28.09
CA LEU A 143 -9.34 0.66 27.05
C LEU A 143 -8.64 1.23 25.83
N GLU A 144 -7.79 0.42 25.22
CA GLU A 144 -7.32 0.67 23.88
C GLU A 144 -8.48 0.51 22.87
N PRO A 145 -8.53 1.34 21.82
CA PRO A 145 -9.20 1.06 20.55
C PRO A 145 -9.64 -0.38 20.27
N TRP A 146 -8.67 -1.27 20.07
CA TRP A 146 -8.92 -2.66 19.67
C TRP A 146 -9.65 -3.44 20.76
N GLN A 147 -9.46 -3.11 22.04
CA GLN A 147 -10.13 -3.76 23.16
C GLN A 147 -11.62 -3.45 23.14
N VAL A 148 -12.01 -2.22 22.81
CA VAL A 148 -13.43 -1.84 22.65
C VAL A 148 -14.07 -2.66 21.53
N VAL A 149 -13.39 -2.80 20.38
CA VAL A 149 -13.85 -3.66 19.28
C VAL A 149 -13.98 -5.12 19.72
N ALA A 150 -12.96 -5.65 20.39
CA ALA A 150 -12.92 -7.05 20.79
C ALA A 150 -14.04 -7.39 21.81
N ILE A 151 -14.29 -6.51 22.78
CA ILE A 151 -15.43 -6.65 23.71
C ILE A 151 -16.75 -6.59 22.95
N GLY A 152 -16.89 -5.59 22.06
CA GLY A 152 -18.08 -5.45 21.23
C GLY A 152 -18.37 -6.70 20.41
N TYR A 153 -17.35 -7.29 19.78
CA TYR A 153 -17.52 -8.50 18.97
C TYR A 153 -17.80 -9.74 19.83
N ALA A 154 -17.06 -9.94 20.92
CA ALA A 154 -17.22 -11.11 21.78
C ALA A 154 -18.61 -11.14 22.46
N LEU A 155 -19.16 -9.99 22.84
CA LEU A 155 -20.42 -9.90 23.56
C LEU A 155 -21.62 -9.61 22.65
N GLN A 156 -21.41 -8.90 21.54
CA GLN A 156 -22.47 -8.48 20.60
C GLN A 156 -22.03 -8.64 19.14
N PRO A 157 -21.75 -9.89 18.68
CA PRO A 157 -21.18 -10.14 17.36
C PRO A 157 -22.04 -9.61 16.21
N LYS A 158 -23.37 -9.56 16.39
CA LYS A 158 -24.33 -9.03 15.42
C LYS A 158 -24.11 -7.55 15.07
N LEU A 159 -23.42 -6.77 15.91
CA LEU A 159 -23.08 -5.37 15.57
C LEU A 159 -22.16 -5.26 14.35
N PHE A 160 -21.38 -6.31 14.09
CA PHE A 160 -20.38 -6.44 13.02
C PHE A 160 -20.94 -7.10 11.76
N GLU A 161 -22.26 -7.25 11.69
CA GLU A 161 -22.97 -7.71 10.50
C GLU A 161 -23.61 -6.49 9.81
N LEU A 162 -23.45 -6.43 8.49
CA LEU A 162 -24.16 -5.50 7.62
C LEU A 162 -25.08 -6.33 6.73
N ASP A 163 -26.28 -5.83 6.47
CA ASP A 163 -27.14 -6.43 5.46
C ASP A 163 -26.53 -6.29 4.05
N ALA A 164 -26.98 -7.14 3.13
CA ALA A 164 -26.42 -7.19 1.78
C ALA A 164 -26.62 -5.88 0.99
N ALA A 165 -27.68 -5.10 1.30
CA ALA A 165 -27.96 -3.85 0.62
C ALA A 165 -26.98 -2.75 1.04
N ALA A 166 -26.69 -2.63 2.34
CA ALA A 166 -25.71 -1.70 2.89
C ALA A 166 -24.30 -2.03 2.41
N GLN A 167 -23.93 -3.33 2.38
CA GLN A 167 -22.64 -3.76 1.80
C GLN A 167 -22.54 -3.37 0.33
N LYS A 168 -23.59 -3.62 -0.46
CA LYS A 168 -23.61 -3.25 -1.88
C LYS A 168 -23.50 -1.73 -2.07
N ALA A 169 -24.24 -0.94 -1.29
CA ALA A 169 -24.20 0.52 -1.37
C ALA A 169 -22.80 1.07 -1.07
N GLN A 170 -22.11 0.56 -0.04
CA GLN A 170 -20.74 0.97 0.27
C GLN A 170 -19.76 0.57 -0.84
N ARG A 171 -19.89 -0.62 -1.42
CA ARG A 171 -19.05 -1.03 -2.57
C ARG A 171 -19.31 -0.15 -3.80
N ASP A 172 -20.57 0.17 -4.07
CA ASP A 172 -20.96 1.05 -5.18
C ASP A 172 -20.40 2.47 -4.96
N GLU A 173 -20.44 2.99 -3.74
CA GLU A 173 -19.86 4.29 -3.37
C GLU A 173 -18.33 4.29 -3.47
N ALA A 174 -17.67 3.23 -3.00
CA ALA A 174 -16.22 3.06 -3.14
C ALA A 174 -15.81 3.00 -4.61
N ALA A 175 -16.56 2.25 -5.43
CA ALA A 175 -16.34 2.18 -6.87
C ALA A 175 -16.60 3.52 -7.57
N ALA A 176 -17.63 4.27 -7.17
CA ALA A 176 -17.93 5.59 -7.70
C ALA A 176 -16.84 6.61 -7.35
N THR A 177 -16.38 6.59 -6.09
CA THR A 177 -15.26 7.43 -5.62
C THR A 177 -13.97 7.08 -6.36
N GLY A 178 -13.68 5.78 -6.54
CA GLY A 178 -12.55 5.32 -7.36
C GLY A 178 -12.60 5.85 -8.78
N LYS A 179 -13.77 5.76 -9.44
CA LYS A 179 -13.96 6.30 -10.80
C LYS A 179 -13.81 7.82 -10.88
N ALA A 180 -14.31 8.55 -9.88
CA ALA A 180 -14.20 10.01 -9.83
C ALA A 180 -12.72 10.44 -9.70
N GLU A 181 -11.95 9.71 -8.89
CA GLU A 181 -10.51 9.95 -8.72
C GLU A 181 -9.74 9.60 -10.01
N ASP A 182 -10.00 8.43 -10.62
CA ASP A 182 -9.42 8.05 -11.91
C ASP A 182 -9.72 9.11 -13.00
N ALA A 183 -10.95 9.65 -13.02
CA ALA A 183 -11.34 10.71 -13.95
C ALA A 183 -10.64 12.05 -13.67
N ARG A 184 -10.46 12.43 -12.38
CA ARG A 184 -9.71 13.62 -11.97
C ARG A 184 -8.27 13.57 -12.48
N ILE A 185 -7.62 12.42 -12.29
CA ILE A 185 -6.25 12.13 -12.71
C ILE A 185 -6.14 12.15 -14.24
N ALA A 186 -7.04 11.42 -14.92
CA ALA A 186 -7.09 11.39 -16.38
C ALA A 186 -7.23 12.80 -16.98
N ASN A 187 -7.97 13.69 -16.32
CA ASN A 187 -8.13 15.08 -16.75
C ASN A 187 -6.88 15.94 -16.56
N ARG A 188 -6.05 15.66 -15.54
CA ARG A 188 -4.82 16.42 -15.28
C ARG A 188 -3.69 16.03 -16.22
N LEU A 189 -3.56 14.73 -16.49
CA LEU A 189 -2.45 14.17 -17.25
C LEU A 189 -2.67 14.18 -18.76
N LYS A 190 -3.92 14.25 -19.22
CA LYS A 190 -4.21 14.35 -20.65
C LYS A 190 -3.75 15.69 -21.25
N GLY A 191 -3.40 15.64 -22.52
CA GLY A 191 -3.05 16.81 -23.32
C GLY A 191 -1.75 16.64 -24.09
N ASP A 192 -1.38 17.71 -24.76
CA ASP A 192 -0.09 17.84 -25.45
C ASP A 192 0.86 18.65 -24.57
N PHE A 193 2.14 18.32 -24.65
CA PHE A 193 3.21 18.89 -23.84
C PHE A 193 4.43 19.15 -24.72
N ASP A 194 5.18 20.20 -24.40
CA ASP A 194 6.50 20.45 -24.98
C ASP A 194 7.60 19.82 -24.12
N ILE A 195 8.61 19.25 -24.77
CA ILE A 195 9.83 18.78 -24.11
C ILE A 195 10.79 19.96 -24.00
N ILE A 196 10.99 20.45 -22.78
CA ILE A 196 11.79 21.66 -22.53
C ILE A 196 13.27 21.32 -22.36
N THR A 197 13.59 20.21 -21.68
CA THR A 197 14.96 19.76 -21.47
C THR A 197 15.05 18.26 -21.27
N SER A 198 16.22 17.67 -21.55
CA SER A 198 16.55 16.27 -21.27
C SER A 198 18.05 16.12 -21.00
N SER A 199 18.42 15.15 -20.15
CA SER A 199 19.83 14.81 -19.89
C SER A 199 20.45 13.90 -20.96
N THR A 200 19.68 13.40 -21.93
CA THR A 200 20.17 12.39 -22.89
C THR A 200 19.86 12.76 -24.33
N LYS A 201 20.88 12.77 -25.19
CA LYS A 201 20.68 12.81 -26.65
C LYS A 201 20.21 11.42 -27.11
N PRO A 202 19.20 11.32 -28.01
CA PRO A 202 18.62 12.37 -28.86
C PRO A 202 17.38 13.10 -28.30
N PHE A 203 16.98 12.87 -27.05
CA PHE A 203 15.71 13.32 -26.46
C PHE A 203 15.64 14.79 -26.02
N LEU A 204 16.49 15.65 -26.59
CA LEU A 204 16.71 17.01 -26.09
C LEU A 204 15.48 17.92 -26.17
N LYS A 205 14.66 17.77 -27.22
CA LYS A 205 13.48 18.59 -27.54
C LYS A 205 12.46 17.79 -28.34
N GLY A 206 11.22 18.23 -28.33
CA GLY A 206 10.12 17.56 -29.03
C GLY A 206 8.77 17.86 -28.39
N LYS A 207 7.79 17.02 -28.72
CA LYS A 207 6.45 17.06 -28.17
C LYS A 207 6.08 15.72 -27.55
N ALA A 208 5.27 15.74 -26.51
CA ALA A 208 4.64 14.57 -25.94
C ALA A 208 3.12 14.75 -25.97
N SER A 209 2.38 13.66 -26.18
CA SER A 209 0.93 13.64 -26.07
C SER A 209 0.48 12.48 -25.20
N VAL A 210 -0.50 12.74 -24.35
CA VAL A 210 -1.05 11.75 -23.40
C VAL A 210 -2.56 11.69 -23.58
N LYS A 211 -3.07 10.50 -23.89
CA LYS A 211 -4.49 10.23 -24.11
C LYS A 211 -4.97 9.12 -23.18
N PRO A 212 -5.99 9.36 -22.34
CA PRO A 212 -6.53 8.33 -21.46
C PRO A 212 -7.30 7.27 -22.26
N VAL A 213 -7.11 6.01 -21.90
CA VAL A 213 -7.79 4.83 -22.44
C VAL A 213 -8.21 3.93 -21.27
N GLY A 214 -9.42 4.14 -20.76
CA GLY A 214 -9.86 3.50 -19.51
C GLY A 214 -8.96 3.90 -18.34
N LYS A 215 -8.33 2.93 -17.68
CA LYS A 215 -7.37 3.15 -16.59
C LYS A 215 -5.90 3.29 -17.05
N TYR A 216 -5.68 3.25 -18.36
CA TYR A 216 -4.35 3.33 -18.98
C TYR A 216 -4.21 4.64 -19.74
N PHE A 217 -2.98 4.94 -20.16
CA PHE A 217 -2.67 6.09 -20.99
C PHE A 217 -1.97 5.63 -22.25
N HIS A 218 -2.46 6.05 -23.40
CA HIS A 218 -1.67 6.02 -24.62
C HIS A 218 -0.76 7.25 -24.61
N MET A 219 0.54 7.01 -24.73
CA MET A 219 1.56 8.05 -24.72
C MET A 219 2.34 8.03 -26.02
N ALA A 220 2.58 9.22 -26.59
CA ALA A 220 3.39 9.37 -27.79
C ALA A 220 4.35 10.54 -27.65
N TYR A 221 5.59 10.33 -28.09
CA TYR A 221 6.68 11.31 -28.10
C TYR A 221 7.16 11.51 -29.53
N ASP A 222 7.28 12.76 -29.95
CA ASP A 222 7.82 13.17 -31.24
C ASP A 222 9.02 14.09 -30.99
N PHE A 223 10.23 13.54 -31.09
CA PHE A 223 11.46 14.26 -30.82
C PHE A 223 11.90 15.07 -32.04
N ALA A 224 12.49 16.25 -31.82
CA ALA A 224 12.92 17.15 -32.89
C ALA A 224 13.96 16.53 -33.85
N GLY A 225 14.66 15.46 -33.42
CA GLY A 225 15.55 14.66 -34.25
C GLY A 225 14.84 13.64 -35.16
N GLY A 226 13.51 13.64 -35.21
CA GLY A 226 12.68 12.75 -36.04
C GLY A 226 12.35 11.40 -35.40
N GLN A 227 12.94 11.08 -34.24
CA GLN A 227 12.61 9.86 -33.51
C GLN A 227 11.22 9.98 -32.88
N LYS A 228 10.44 8.90 -32.99
CA LYS A 228 9.11 8.81 -32.41
C LYS A 228 9.03 7.60 -31.51
N LEU A 229 8.39 7.76 -30.36
CA LEU A 229 8.12 6.67 -29.43
C LEU A 229 6.63 6.67 -29.10
N GLN A 230 6.07 5.48 -28.94
CA GLN A 230 4.69 5.28 -28.53
C GLN A 230 4.63 4.17 -27.48
N GLY A 231 3.62 4.21 -26.62
CA GLY A 231 3.42 3.13 -25.68
C GLY A 231 2.33 3.37 -24.65
N ILE A 232 2.47 2.69 -23.53
CA ILE A 232 1.45 2.56 -22.50
C ILE A 232 1.94 3.18 -21.19
N GLY A 233 1.07 3.94 -20.54
CA GLY A 233 1.22 4.41 -19.18
C GLY A 233 0.17 3.79 -18.26
N LEU A 234 0.57 3.47 -17.03
CA LEU A 234 -0.30 3.00 -15.97
C LEU A 234 -0.19 3.93 -14.76
N PHE A 235 -1.33 4.39 -14.29
CA PHE A 235 -1.40 5.15 -13.05
C PHE A 235 -1.14 4.25 -11.83
N PHE A 236 -0.26 4.71 -10.95
CA PHE A 236 0.03 4.08 -9.66
C PHE A 236 -0.25 5.08 -8.52
N PRO A 237 -1.23 4.82 -7.63
CA PRO A 237 -1.60 5.77 -6.58
C PRO A 237 -0.57 5.85 -5.45
N SER A 238 0.03 7.03 -5.23
CA SER A 238 1.06 7.27 -4.19
C SER A 238 0.53 8.11 -3.03
N ALA A 239 0.82 7.72 -1.79
CA ALA A 239 0.48 8.48 -0.58
C ALA A 239 1.57 9.49 -0.16
N ALA A 240 2.80 9.38 -0.69
CA ALA A 240 3.94 10.17 -0.22
C ALA A 240 4.04 11.58 -0.82
N GLN A 241 3.42 11.82 -1.97
CA GLN A 241 3.76 12.98 -2.80
C GLN A 241 2.57 13.89 -3.14
N ASP A 242 1.41 13.78 -2.46
CA ASP A 242 0.16 14.45 -2.86
C ASP A 242 -0.10 14.34 -4.38
N GLY A 243 0.35 13.21 -4.95
CA GLY A 243 0.96 13.22 -6.28
C GLY A 243 0.73 11.92 -7.03
N GLU A 244 0.42 12.11 -8.29
CA GLU A 244 0.10 11.08 -9.26
C GLU A 244 1.41 10.52 -9.85
N GLU A 245 1.65 9.22 -9.75
CA GLU A 245 2.78 8.55 -10.40
C GLU A 245 2.26 7.79 -11.62
N ILE A 246 2.87 8.02 -12.79
CA ILE A 246 2.62 7.19 -13.97
C ILE A 246 3.89 6.40 -14.27
N PHE A 247 3.76 5.09 -14.38
CA PHE A 247 4.80 4.23 -14.95
C PHE A 247 4.53 3.98 -16.41
N THR A 248 5.56 4.07 -17.24
CA THR A 248 5.40 3.99 -18.69
C THR A 248 6.38 3.04 -19.31
N ALA A 249 5.94 2.40 -20.40
CA ALA A 249 6.78 1.66 -21.32
C ALA A 249 6.55 2.22 -22.72
N LEU A 250 7.63 2.56 -23.43
CA LEU A 250 7.62 3.19 -24.75
C LEU A 250 8.53 2.43 -25.71
N SER A 251 8.16 2.41 -27.00
CA SER A 251 8.97 1.86 -28.09
C SER A 251 8.73 2.61 -29.40
N ALA A 252 9.68 2.53 -30.33
CA ALA A 252 9.59 3.16 -31.65
C ALA A 252 8.56 2.50 -32.58
N ASP A 253 8.38 1.17 -32.47
CA ASP A 253 7.42 0.41 -33.28
C ASP A 253 6.00 0.39 -32.67
N GLY A 254 5.84 0.92 -31.45
CA GLY A 254 4.60 0.92 -30.69
C GLY A 254 4.22 -0.43 -30.08
N VAL A 255 5.04 -1.48 -30.25
CA VAL A 255 4.83 -2.82 -29.71
C VAL A 255 5.71 -3.03 -28.48
N VAL A 256 5.15 -2.70 -27.32
CA VAL A 256 5.83 -2.81 -26.02
C VAL A 256 4.90 -3.35 -24.94
N GLY A 257 5.47 -3.93 -23.89
CA GLY A 257 4.78 -4.33 -22.68
C GLY A 257 5.40 -3.66 -21.44
N LEU A 258 4.55 -3.20 -20.53
CA LEU A 258 4.95 -2.69 -19.22
C LEU A 258 4.80 -3.80 -18.17
N GLY A 259 5.92 -4.21 -17.58
CA GLY A 259 5.98 -5.15 -16.47
C GLY A 259 6.03 -4.41 -15.13
N VAL A 260 5.25 -4.83 -14.15
CA VAL A 260 5.30 -4.31 -12.79
C VAL A 260 5.54 -5.46 -11.83
N TYR A 261 6.71 -5.48 -11.21
CA TYR A 261 7.13 -6.54 -10.29
C TYR A 261 7.22 -6.02 -8.85
N GLU A 262 6.45 -6.60 -7.93
CA GLU A 262 6.66 -6.38 -6.50
C GLU A 262 7.91 -7.16 -6.04
N ILE A 263 8.82 -6.48 -5.35
CA ILE A 263 10.08 -7.04 -4.86
C ILE A 263 9.88 -7.49 -3.41
N LYS A 264 9.92 -8.79 -3.16
CA LYS A 264 9.67 -9.34 -1.81
C LYS A 264 10.43 -10.65 -1.56
N ASP A 265 11.19 -10.70 -0.48
CA ASP A 265 11.74 -11.93 0.12
C ASP A 265 12.42 -12.91 -0.88
N GLY A 266 13.23 -12.39 -1.81
CA GLY A 266 13.93 -13.18 -2.83
C GLY A 266 13.11 -13.46 -4.09
N VAL A 267 11.93 -12.84 -4.21
CA VAL A 267 10.97 -13.04 -5.29
C VAL A 267 10.61 -11.70 -5.95
N LEU A 268 10.50 -11.72 -7.28
CA LEU A 268 9.87 -10.68 -8.09
C LEU A 268 8.52 -11.21 -8.57
N ASP A 269 7.41 -10.67 -8.08
CA ASP A 269 6.06 -11.08 -8.48
C ASP A 269 5.45 -10.05 -9.44
N GLY A 270 5.31 -10.45 -10.70
CA GLY A 270 5.14 -9.57 -11.85
C GLY A 270 3.82 -9.70 -12.57
N THR A 271 3.31 -8.57 -13.05
CA THR A 271 2.21 -8.48 -14.02
C THR A 271 2.64 -7.72 -15.26
N TRP A 272 2.30 -8.24 -16.45
CA TRP A 272 2.60 -7.62 -17.74
C TRP A 272 1.35 -6.98 -18.36
N HIS A 273 1.49 -5.72 -18.77
CA HIS A 273 0.47 -4.91 -19.43
C HIS A 273 0.88 -4.65 -20.89
N PRO A 274 0.36 -5.42 -21.87
CA PRO A 274 0.71 -5.23 -23.27
C PRO A 274 0.03 -3.97 -23.85
N THR A 275 0.70 -3.31 -24.78
CA THR A 275 0.13 -2.18 -25.56
C THR A 275 -1.16 -2.52 -26.29
N SER A 276 -1.43 -3.79 -26.62
CA SER A 276 -2.70 -4.21 -27.23
C SER A 276 -3.92 -3.95 -26.33
N LEU A 277 -3.75 -3.76 -25.02
CA LEU A 277 -4.82 -3.30 -24.11
C LEU A 277 -5.37 -1.93 -24.49
N LEU A 278 -4.56 -1.09 -25.13
CA LEU A 278 -4.99 0.23 -25.59
C LEU A 278 -5.98 0.13 -26.77
N ALA A 279 -5.90 -0.96 -27.55
CA ALA A 279 -6.80 -1.22 -28.67
C ALA A 279 -7.99 -2.10 -28.27
N ASP A 280 -7.74 -3.15 -27.48
CA ASP A 280 -8.76 -4.06 -26.94
C ASP A 280 -8.57 -4.26 -25.43
N PRO A 281 -9.42 -3.60 -24.60
CA PRO A 281 -9.39 -3.72 -23.15
C PRO A 281 -9.63 -5.14 -22.61
N LYS A 282 -10.09 -6.08 -23.45
CA LYS A 282 -10.29 -7.48 -23.06
C LYS A 282 -9.03 -8.33 -23.14
N THR A 283 -7.91 -7.78 -23.65
CA THR A 283 -6.64 -8.52 -23.68
C THR A 283 -6.25 -8.98 -22.27
N ALA A 284 -5.93 -10.26 -22.11
CA ALA A 284 -5.48 -10.79 -20.82
C ALA A 284 -4.08 -10.25 -20.44
N LEU A 285 -3.88 -9.96 -19.16
CA LEU A 285 -2.57 -9.61 -18.61
C LEU A 285 -1.66 -10.85 -18.59
N GLY A 286 -0.36 -10.62 -18.74
CA GLY A 286 0.64 -11.65 -18.45
C GLY A 286 0.97 -11.67 -16.96
N VAL A 287 1.47 -12.80 -16.47
CA VAL A 287 1.96 -12.94 -15.10
C VAL A 287 3.34 -13.58 -15.12
N GLU A 288 4.22 -13.18 -14.22
CA GLU A 288 5.57 -13.75 -14.13
C GLU A 288 6.09 -13.65 -12.70
N LYS A 289 6.44 -14.77 -12.09
CA LYS A 289 7.17 -14.85 -10.82
C LYS A 289 8.59 -15.30 -11.07
N LEU A 290 9.53 -14.57 -10.51
CA LEU A 290 10.95 -14.86 -10.62
C LEU A 290 11.57 -15.02 -9.24
N LYS A 291 12.55 -15.92 -9.12
CA LYS A 291 13.35 -16.10 -7.92
C LYS A 291 14.79 -15.70 -8.16
N GLY A 292 15.35 -14.89 -7.26
CA GLY A 292 16.71 -14.40 -7.35
C GLY A 292 17.09 -13.46 -6.21
N LYS A 293 18.19 -12.74 -6.36
CA LYS A 293 18.66 -11.79 -5.35
C LYS A 293 17.76 -10.56 -5.31
N THR A 294 17.03 -10.36 -4.21
CA THR A 294 16.27 -9.11 -3.97
C THR A 294 16.91 -8.33 -2.83
N GLY A 295 17.53 -7.19 -3.16
CA GLY A 295 18.12 -6.25 -2.21
C GLY A 295 18.14 -4.85 -2.84
N ASP A 296 18.99 -3.96 -2.34
CA ASP A 296 19.13 -2.61 -2.94
C ASP A 296 19.78 -2.65 -4.34
N ASP A 297 20.47 -3.75 -4.64
CA ASP A 297 20.99 -4.04 -5.96
C ASP A 297 20.44 -5.38 -6.47
N LEU A 298 19.64 -5.29 -7.53
CA LEU A 298 19.03 -6.40 -8.23
C LEU A 298 19.94 -7.03 -9.31
N THR A 299 21.19 -6.61 -9.45
CA THR A 299 22.10 -7.17 -10.46
C THR A 299 22.28 -8.68 -10.25
N GLY A 300 22.14 -9.43 -11.35
CA GLY A 300 22.29 -10.89 -11.37
C GLY A 300 21.19 -11.60 -12.14
N GLN A 301 21.23 -12.93 -12.06
CA GLN A 301 20.26 -13.80 -12.73
C GLN A 301 19.07 -14.12 -11.82
N PHE A 302 17.88 -14.07 -12.40
CA PHE A 302 16.64 -14.55 -11.82
C PHE A 302 16.11 -15.72 -12.63
N THR A 303 15.58 -16.73 -11.94
CA THR A 303 14.91 -17.87 -12.58
C THR A 303 13.41 -17.62 -12.62
N ILE A 304 12.78 -17.83 -13.78
CA ILE A 304 11.33 -17.77 -13.92
C ILE A 304 10.74 -19.06 -13.31
N THR A 305 9.96 -18.90 -12.24
CA THR A 305 9.36 -20.03 -11.52
C THR A 305 7.89 -20.26 -11.91
N GLU A 306 7.20 -19.22 -12.37
CA GLU A 306 5.81 -19.29 -12.86
C GLU A 306 5.63 -18.17 -13.87
N ALA A 307 5.19 -18.46 -15.10
CA ALA A 307 4.88 -17.38 -16.04
C ALA A 307 3.84 -17.76 -17.10
N LYS A 308 3.09 -16.76 -17.57
CA LYS A 308 2.13 -16.84 -18.68
C LYS A 308 2.21 -15.59 -19.54
N THR A 309 2.26 -15.78 -20.86
CA THR A 309 2.29 -14.67 -21.81
C THR A 309 0.99 -13.86 -21.78
N PRO A 310 1.04 -12.53 -22.01
CA PRO A 310 -0.17 -11.75 -22.21
C PRO A 310 -1.03 -12.29 -23.37
N GLY A 311 -2.34 -12.04 -23.31
CA GLY A 311 -3.30 -12.51 -24.32
C GLY A 311 -3.60 -14.01 -24.21
N LYS A 312 -2.82 -14.86 -24.89
CA LYS A 312 -3.09 -16.31 -25.00
C LYS A 312 -2.82 -17.08 -23.71
N GLY A 313 -2.08 -16.51 -22.76
CA GLY A 313 -1.81 -17.14 -21.46
C GLY A 313 -0.92 -18.37 -21.54
N GLU A 314 -0.13 -18.50 -22.62
CA GLU A 314 0.78 -19.64 -22.82
C GLU A 314 1.88 -19.61 -21.75
N ALA A 315 2.08 -20.75 -21.10
CA ALA A 315 3.11 -20.87 -20.07
C ALA A 315 4.51 -20.84 -20.70
N TYR A 316 5.47 -20.22 -20.02
CA TYR A 316 6.86 -20.21 -20.44
C TYR A 316 7.82 -20.29 -19.25
N THR A 317 9.06 -20.66 -19.54
CA THR A 317 10.13 -20.84 -18.55
C THR A 317 11.41 -20.24 -19.08
N GLY A 318 12.31 -19.84 -18.18
CA GLY A 318 13.60 -19.29 -18.57
C GLY A 318 14.27 -18.53 -17.43
N THR A 319 15.14 -17.61 -17.81
CA THR A 319 15.82 -16.71 -16.87
C THR A 319 15.67 -15.27 -17.31
N LEU A 320 15.90 -14.38 -16.35
CA LEU A 320 15.98 -12.95 -16.56
C LEU A 320 17.28 -12.46 -15.92
N ASP A 321 18.19 -11.93 -16.72
CA ASP A 321 19.44 -11.32 -16.26
C ASP A 321 19.28 -9.80 -16.16
N LEU A 322 19.59 -9.25 -14.99
CA LEU A 322 19.59 -7.81 -14.71
C LEU A 322 21.03 -7.30 -14.60
N GLN A 323 21.33 -6.23 -15.34
CA GLN A 323 22.59 -5.51 -15.25
C GLN A 323 22.31 -4.06 -14.91
N LYS A 324 22.89 -3.54 -13.83
CA LYS A 324 22.69 -2.15 -13.43
C LYS A 324 23.28 -1.19 -14.47
N ILE A 325 22.52 -0.16 -14.82
CA ILE A 325 22.94 0.93 -15.70
C ILE A 325 23.53 2.05 -14.82
N GLU A 326 24.77 2.42 -15.08
CA GLU A 326 25.40 3.55 -14.40
C GLU A 326 24.85 4.89 -14.93
N ARG A 327 24.27 5.67 -14.01
CA ARG A 327 23.74 7.00 -14.32
C ARG A 327 24.84 8.05 -14.21
N LYS A 328 25.13 8.73 -15.33
CA LYS A 328 26.08 9.86 -15.34
C LYS A 328 25.47 11.18 -14.82
N ASP A 329 24.15 11.23 -14.71
CA ASP A 329 23.38 12.43 -14.34
C ASP A 329 23.07 12.54 -12.84
N GLY A 330 23.49 11.56 -12.03
CA GLY A 330 23.19 11.53 -10.60
C GLY A 330 21.71 11.27 -10.27
N GLY A 331 20.93 10.75 -11.22
CA GLY A 331 19.52 10.46 -11.01
C GLY A 331 19.26 9.47 -9.88
N ILE A 332 18.07 9.58 -9.28
CA ILE A 332 17.75 8.98 -7.97
C ILE A 332 17.25 7.53 -8.04
N LEU A 333 16.85 7.06 -9.22
CA LEU A 333 16.28 5.71 -9.40
C LEU A 333 17.31 4.74 -9.98
N PRO A 334 17.50 3.54 -9.39
CA PRO A 334 18.30 2.48 -9.97
C PRO A 334 17.69 2.00 -11.30
N CYS A 335 18.50 2.02 -12.35
CA CYS A 335 18.13 1.59 -13.70
C CYS A 335 18.83 0.28 -14.05
N TYR A 336 18.19 -0.56 -14.85
CA TYR A 336 18.68 -1.89 -15.22
C TYR A 336 18.47 -2.16 -16.71
N ALA A 337 19.48 -2.77 -17.33
CA ALA A 337 19.35 -3.50 -18.58
C ALA A 337 18.87 -4.92 -18.26
N MET A 338 17.88 -5.39 -19.01
CA MET A 338 17.17 -6.65 -18.73
C MET A 338 17.23 -7.56 -19.94
N THR A 339 17.59 -8.83 -19.73
CA THR A 339 17.62 -9.85 -20.78
C THR A 339 16.86 -11.09 -20.33
N TRP A 340 15.73 -11.39 -20.99
CA TRP A 340 15.03 -12.65 -20.80
C TRP A 340 15.61 -13.70 -21.74
N THR A 341 15.96 -14.87 -21.22
CA THR A 341 16.40 -16.03 -22.00
C THR A 341 15.35 -17.14 -21.86
N LEU A 342 14.59 -17.38 -22.93
CA LEU A 342 13.49 -18.35 -23.01
C LEU A 342 13.87 -19.48 -23.96
N GLY A 343 14.58 -20.49 -23.46
CA GLY A 343 15.18 -21.53 -24.29
C GLY A 343 16.21 -20.94 -25.25
N THR A 344 16.00 -21.07 -26.57
CA THR A 344 16.87 -20.48 -27.59
C THR A 344 16.51 -19.04 -27.94
N PHE A 345 15.41 -18.51 -27.42
CA PHE A 345 14.91 -17.17 -27.71
C PHE A 345 15.37 -16.17 -26.64
N LYS A 346 15.69 -14.94 -27.04
CA LYS A 346 16.06 -13.85 -26.13
C LYS A 346 15.20 -12.62 -26.37
N MET A 347 14.76 -11.98 -25.29
CA MET A 347 14.12 -10.67 -25.31
C MET A 347 14.93 -9.70 -24.48
N TYR A 348 14.88 -8.43 -24.86
CA TYR A 348 15.63 -7.36 -24.23
C TYR A 348 14.68 -6.28 -23.75
N GLY A 349 15.06 -5.61 -22.67
CA GLY A 349 14.25 -4.57 -22.07
C GLY A 349 15.00 -3.71 -21.07
N ALA A 350 14.32 -2.69 -20.58
CA ALA A 350 14.86 -1.79 -19.56
C ALA A 350 14.02 -1.89 -18.28
N GLY A 351 14.66 -1.64 -17.14
CA GLY A 351 14.06 -1.68 -15.82
C GLY A 351 14.38 -0.44 -15.00
N VAL A 352 13.44 0.02 -14.18
CA VAL A 352 13.65 1.04 -13.15
C VAL A 352 13.11 0.50 -11.83
N ALA A 353 13.97 0.45 -10.81
CA ALA A 353 13.54 0.10 -9.46
C ALA A 353 13.06 1.35 -8.73
N VAL A 354 11.88 1.26 -8.11
CA VAL A 354 11.24 2.37 -7.39
C VAL A 354 10.81 1.90 -6.01
N GLU A 355 10.88 2.80 -5.03
CA GLU A 355 10.22 2.61 -3.74
C GLU A 355 8.96 3.47 -3.73
N HIS A 356 7.82 2.82 -3.58
CA HIS A 356 6.51 3.45 -3.67
C HIS A 356 5.79 3.36 -2.33
N LEU A 357 5.26 4.49 -1.86
CA LEU A 357 4.42 4.54 -0.67
C LEU A 357 2.96 4.37 -1.09
N GLY A 358 2.42 3.18 -0.92
CA GLY A 358 1.03 2.91 -1.26
C GLY A 358 0.04 3.71 -0.41
N LYS A 359 -1.24 3.70 -0.80
CA LYS A 359 -2.35 4.32 -0.02
C LYS A 359 -2.43 3.83 1.44
N ASP A 360 -1.94 2.62 1.71
CA ASP A 360 -1.90 2.03 3.05
C ASP A 360 -0.71 2.53 3.89
N THR A 361 0.05 3.51 3.38
CA THR A 361 1.27 4.07 3.98
C THR A 361 2.41 3.07 4.15
N LYS A 362 2.33 1.90 3.50
CA LYS A 362 3.44 0.95 3.46
C LYS A 362 4.33 1.23 2.26
N ARG A 363 5.64 1.20 2.51
CA ARG A 363 6.63 1.26 1.44
C ARG A 363 6.74 -0.12 0.80
N LYS A 364 6.55 -0.16 -0.50
CA LYS A 364 6.76 -1.32 -1.35
C LYS A 364 7.82 -0.99 -2.38
N LYS A 365 8.73 -1.91 -2.63
CA LYS A 365 9.72 -1.80 -3.70
C LYS A 365 9.17 -2.49 -4.94
N TYR A 366 9.26 -1.82 -6.07
CA TYR A 366 8.86 -2.36 -7.36
C TYR A 366 10.03 -2.30 -8.34
N LEU A 367 10.09 -3.26 -9.25
CA LEU A 367 10.82 -3.15 -10.50
C LEU A 367 9.81 -2.92 -11.61
N ILE A 368 9.91 -1.79 -12.28
CA ILE A 368 9.09 -1.45 -13.45
C ILE A 368 9.92 -1.77 -14.68
N ALA A 369 9.41 -2.61 -15.57
CA ALA A 369 10.12 -3.10 -16.74
C ALA A 369 9.39 -2.75 -18.05
N SER A 370 10.15 -2.53 -19.11
CA SER A 370 9.66 -2.43 -20.48
C SER A 370 10.30 -3.52 -21.31
N VAL A 371 9.50 -4.25 -22.08
CA VAL A 371 9.95 -5.27 -23.05
C VAL A 371 9.31 -5.00 -24.41
N GLY A 372 10.09 -5.11 -25.48
CA GLY A 372 9.59 -4.84 -26.84
C GLY A 372 10.44 -5.52 -27.91
N THR A 373 9.96 -5.45 -29.15
CA THR A 373 10.66 -5.97 -30.33
C THR A 373 11.70 -5.01 -30.91
N GLY A 374 11.60 -3.73 -30.54
CA GLY A 374 12.53 -2.67 -30.89
C GLY A 374 13.24 -2.08 -29.68
N GLU A 375 13.50 -0.78 -29.73
CA GLU A 375 13.96 0.00 -28.58
C GLU A 375 12.91 -0.02 -27.47
N ALA A 376 13.32 -0.26 -26.23
CA ALA A 376 12.44 -0.29 -25.08
C ALA A 376 12.89 0.77 -24.08
N ILE A 377 11.99 1.69 -23.76
CA ILE A 377 12.19 2.69 -22.71
C ILE A 377 11.16 2.42 -21.63
N VAL A 378 11.58 2.51 -20.37
CA VAL A 378 10.70 2.45 -19.20
C VAL A 378 10.99 3.64 -18.30
N GLY A 379 9.98 4.18 -17.64
CA GLY A 379 10.23 5.22 -16.67
C GLY A 379 9.05 5.61 -15.80
N GLN A 380 9.31 6.57 -14.93
CA GLN A 380 8.35 7.14 -14.00
C GLN A 380 8.14 8.61 -14.32
N HIS A 381 6.88 9.01 -14.46
CA HIS A 381 6.49 10.40 -14.48
C HIS A 381 6.15 10.86 -13.06
N TRP A 382 6.73 12.00 -12.67
CA TRP A 382 6.36 12.71 -11.45
C TRP A 382 6.13 14.19 -11.71
N HIS A 383 5.24 14.79 -10.91
CA HIS A 383 4.92 16.21 -10.90
C HIS A 383 5.57 16.91 -9.69
N PRO A 384 6.81 17.39 -9.80
CA PRO A 384 7.50 17.97 -8.65
C PRO A 384 6.92 19.33 -8.21
N SER A 385 6.18 20.07 -9.05
CA SER A 385 5.47 21.32 -8.68
C SER A 385 4.64 21.87 -9.86
N SER A 386 4.09 23.09 -9.73
CA SER A 386 3.23 23.80 -10.69
C SER A 386 3.85 24.12 -12.07
N SER A 387 5.09 23.72 -12.33
CA SER A 387 5.87 24.14 -13.50
C SER A 387 6.21 23.05 -14.53
N GLY A 388 5.90 21.77 -14.29
CA GLY A 388 6.13 20.71 -15.30
C GLY A 388 6.02 19.26 -14.82
N VAL A 389 6.25 18.31 -15.73
CA VAL A 389 6.32 16.87 -15.47
C VAL A 389 7.74 16.38 -15.74
N GLN A 390 8.35 15.70 -14.79
CA GLN A 390 9.63 15.01 -14.99
C GLN A 390 9.38 13.56 -15.35
N PHE A 391 10.09 13.05 -16.35
CA PHE A 391 10.11 11.64 -16.73
C PHE A 391 11.51 11.09 -16.54
N ASP A 392 11.73 10.30 -15.50
CA ASP A 392 12.97 9.54 -15.30
C ASP A 392 12.88 8.20 -16.01
N PHE A 393 13.87 7.87 -16.83
CA PHE A 393 13.80 6.67 -17.67
C PHE A 393 15.09 5.86 -17.71
N ALA A 394 14.93 4.57 -18.01
CA ALA A 394 15.94 3.65 -18.50
C ALA A 394 15.59 3.24 -19.92
N ALA A 395 16.58 3.11 -20.79
CA ALA A 395 16.42 2.78 -22.19
C ALA A 395 17.40 1.68 -22.63
N ILE A 396 16.90 0.75 -23.43
CA ILE A 396 17.69 -0.18 -24.25
C ILE A 396 17.33 0.07 -25.71
N GLY A 397 18.34 0.37 -26.54
CA GLY A 397 18.16 0.55 -27.97
C GLY A 397 18.52 -0.68 -28.80
N LYS A 398 18.14 -0.67 -30.09
CA LYS A 398 19.03 -1.13 -31.16
C LYS A 398 19.94 0.00 -31.67
N THR A 399 19.50 1.26 -31.58
CA THR A 399 20.29 2.48 -31.80
C THR A 399 19.87 3.59 -30.85
N ILE A 400 20.25 3.44 -29.58
CA ILE A 400 20.92 4.51 -28.80
C ILE A 400 22.31 3.93 -28.54
N SER A 401 23.11 3.94 -29.60
CA SER A 401 24.47 3.35 -29.69
C SER A 401 24.72 2.05 -28.91
N GLY A 402 23.82 1.04 -28.97
CA GLY A 402 24.09 -0.31 -28.45
C GLY A 402 24.32 -0.46 -26.93
N ASP A 403 24.32 0.63 -26.17
CA ASP A 403 24.61 0.68 -24.74
C ASP A 403 23.34 1.08 -23.98
N ALA A 404 23.09 0.44 -22.84
CA ALA A 404 21.97 0.80 -21.99
C ALA A 404 22.16 2.22 -21.42
N ALA A 405 21.09 3.02 -21.41
CA ALA A 405 21.14 4.43 -21.01
C ALA A 405 20.06 4.76 -19.99
N ALA A 406 20.28 5.81 -19.21
CA ALA A 406 19.30 6.34 -18.28
C ALA A 406 19.42 7.87 -18.21
N GLY A 407 18.30 8.54 -17.94
CA GLY A 407 18.21 9.99 -17.97
C GLY A 407 16.86 10.53 -17.52
N TYR A 408 16.62 11.81 -17.78
CA TYR A 408 15.32 12.44 -17.55
C TYR A 408 14.86 13.29 -18.74
N ILE A 409 13.54 13.54 -18.81
CA ILE A 409 12.88 14.47 -19.74
C ILE A 409 11.94 15.38 -18.93
N MET A 410 12.02 16.70 -19.14
CA MET A 410 11.10 17.67 -18.53
C MET A 410 10.07 18.14 -19.55
N LEU A 411 8.80 18.08 -19.16
CA LEU A 411 7.63 18.44 -19.96
C LEU A 411 6.94 19.69 -19.40
N SER A 412 6.52 20.62 -20.27
CA SER A 412 5.56 21.70 -19.92
C SER A 412 4.30 21.60 -20.75
N LYS A 413 3.19 22.08 -20.19
CA LYS A 413 1.94 22.33 -20.93
C LYS A 413 1.95 23.70 -21.58
#